data_AF-A0AAW4EM92-F1
#
_entry.id   AF-A0AAW4EM92-F1
#
_cell.length_a   1.000
_cell.length_b   1.000
_cell.length_c   1.000
_cell.angle_alpha   90.00
_cell.angle_beta   90.00
_cell.angle_gamma   90.00
#
_symmetry.space_group_name_H-M   'P 1'
#
loop_
_entity.id
_entity.type
_entity.pdbx_description
1 polymer ?
#
loop_
_entity_poly.entity_id
_entity_poly.type
_entity_poly.pdbx_seq_one_letter_code
_entity_poly.pdbx_strand_id
1 'polypeptide(L)' 'EVTDTACDWVNIIYLTDHDIDVLDKQTKRDILAHNKAWQANCQKPTEKRTP' A
#
# COMPACT_ATOMS: atom_id res chain seq x y z
N GLU A 1 19.67 14.68 7.49
CA GLU A 1 19.47 14.14 6.13
C GLU A 1 18.02 13.69 6.04
N VAL A 2 17.27 14.15 5.04
CA VAL A 2 15.89 13.69 4.81
C VAL A 2 15.98 12.56 3.82
N THR A 3 15.82 11.33 4.29
CA THR A 3 15.67 10.18 3.40
C THR A 3 14.19 10.08 3.07
N ASP A 4 13.80 10.55 1.89
CA ASP A 4 12.45 10.33 1.37
C ASP A 4 12.37 8.87 0.95
N THR A 5 11.77 8.02 1.79
CA THR A 5 11.46 6.67 1.34
C THR A 5 10.12 6.72 0.64
N ALA A 6 10.06 6.06 -0.51
CA ALA A 6 8.81 5.92 -1.25
C ALA A 6 7.72 5.11 -0.48
N CYS A 7 7.89 4.87 0.80
CA CYS A 7 6.94 4.23 1.69
C CYS A 7 6.21 5.27 2.55
N ASP A 8 6.86 6.39 2.90
CA ASP A 8 6.37 7.39 3.85
C ASP A 8 5.34 8.35 3.22
N TRP A 9 5.43 8.56 1.90
CA TRP A 9 4.50 9.35 1.10
C TRP A 9 3.24 8.58 0.61
N VAL A 10 3.06 7.30 0.98
CA VAL A 10 1.90 6.49 0.55
C VAL A 10 0.74 6.62 1.54
N ASN A 11 -0.47 6.91 1.03
CA ASN A 11 -1.69 7.02 1.83
C ASN A 11 -2.65 5.85 1.55
N ILE A 12 -3.33 5.38 2.60
CA ILE A 12 -4.34 4.31 2.49
C ILE A 12 -5.54 4.81 1.70
N ILE A 13 -5.97 4.02 0.72
CA ILE A 13 -7.21 4.24 -0.02
C ILE A 13 -8.35 3.55 0.72
N TYR A 14 -9.35 4.30 1.18
CA TYR A 14 -10.55 3.76 1.79
C TYR A 14 -11.66 3.68 0.75
N LEU A 15 -12.28 2.50 0.63
CA LEU A 15 -13.37 2.22 -0.30
C LEU A 15 -14.50 1.54 0.45
N THR A 16 -15.74 1.85 0.08
CA THR A 16 -16.92 1.09 0.48
C THR A 16 -17.21 -0.03 -0.53
N ASP A 17 -18.09 -0.95 -0.18
CA ASP A 17 -18.52 -2.02 -1.10
C ASP A 17 -19.11 -1.43 -2.39
N HIS A 18 -19.85 -0.32 -2.31
CA HIS A 18 -20.41 0.35 -3.48
C HIS A 18 -19.31 0.93 -4.38
N ASP A 19 -18.28 1.56 -3.80
CA ASP A 19 -17.14 2.09 -4.57
C ASP A 19 -16.42 0.95 -5.31
N ILE A 20 -16.24 -0.20 -4.66
CA ILE A 20 -15.66 -1.38 -5.29
C ILE A 20 -16.54 -1.82 -6.45
N ASP A 21 -17.85 -1.94 -6.30
CA ASP A 21 -18.71 -2.43 -7.37
C ASP A 21 -18.66 -1.57 -8.63
N VAL A 22 -18.62 -0.24 -8.47
CA VAL A 22 -18.60 0.72 -9.60
C VAL A 22 -17.20 1.00 -10.15
N LEU A 23 -16.13 0.60 -9.46
CA LEU A 23 -14.75 0.76 -9.95
C LEU A 23 -14.47 -0.12 -11.18
N ASP A 24 -13.75 0.46 -12.15
CA ASP A 24 -13.32 -0.26 -13.34
C ASP A 24 -12.38 -1.41 -12.99
N LYS A 25 -12.44 -2.47 -13.80
CA LYS A 25 -11.67 -3.70 -13.60
C LYS A 25 -10.15 -3.45 -13.63
N GLN A 26 -9.68 -2.45 -14.39
CA GLN A 26 -8.27 -2.08 -14.45
C GLN A 26 -7.84 -1.33 -13.20
N THR A 27 -8.62 -0.35 -12.73
CA THR A 27 -8.31 0.37 -11.48
C THR A 27 -8.23 -0.56 -10.28
N LYS A 28 -9.13 -1.55 -10.20
CA LYS A 28 -9.05 -2.62 -9.18
C LYS A 28 -7.73 -3.38 -9.23
N ARG A 29 -7.26 -3.73 -10.44
CA ARG A 29 -5.98 -4.43 -10.63
C ARG A 29 -4.79 -3.56 -10.22
N ASP A 30 -4.83 -2.28 -10.57
CA ASP A 30 -3.75 -1.35 -10.28
C ASP A 30 -3.64 -1.08 -8.77
N ILE A 31 -4.77 -0.91 -8.07
CA ILE A 31 -4.81 -0.80 -6.60
C ILE A 31 -4.24 -2.07 -5.95
N LEU A 32 -4.61 -3.25 -6.46
CA LEU A 32 -4.10 -4.52 -5.93
C LEU A 32 -2.59 -4.68 -6.16
N ALA A 33 -2.10 -4.34 -7.35
CA ALA A 33 -0.69 -4.38 -7.69
C ALA A 33 0.13 -3.40 -6.82
N HIS A 34 -0.38 -2.18 -6.65
CA HIS A 34 0.21 -1.18 -5.78
C HIS A 34 0.31 -1.67 -4.33
N ASN A 35 -0.78 -2.20 -3.75
CA ASN A 35 -0.78 -2.75 -2.38
C ASN A 35 0.27 -3.85 -2.20
N LYS A 36 0.36 -4.79 -3.15
CA LYS A 36 1.36 -5.86 -3.11
C LYS A 36 2.79 -5.32 -3.20
N ALA A 37 3.03 -4.35 -4.09
CA ALA A 37 4.34 -3.72 -4.23
C ALA A 37 4.73 -2.97 -2.96
N TRP A 38 3.81 -2.21 -2.37
CA TRP A 38 4.06 -1.54 -1.10
C TRP A 38 4.35 -2.56 0.01
N GLN A 39 3.57 -3.64 0.10
CA GLN A 39 3.82 -4.69 1.09
C GLN A 39 5.21 -5.33 0.92
N ALA A 40 5.63 -5.64 -0.31
CA ALA A 40 6.92 -6.27 -0.56
C ALA A 40 8.12 -5.33 -0.30
N ASN A 41 7.97 -4.04 -0.56
CA ASN A 41 9.09 -3.08 -0.51
C ASN A 41 9.13 -2.28 0.80
N CYS A 42 7.99 -2.05 1.44
CA CYS A 42 7.83 -1.12 2.56
C CYS A 42 7.54 -1.80 3.90
N GLN A 43 6.90 -2.97 3.91
CA GLN A 43 6.80 -3.77 5.12
C GLN A 43 8.14 -4.46 5.40
N LYS A 44 8.99 -3.79 6.19
CA LYS A 44 10.21 -4.42 6.72
C LYS A 44 9.81 -5.58 7.65
N PRO A 45 10.51 -6.72 7.64
CA PRO A 45 10.43 -7.68 8.73
C PRO A 45 10.68 -6.92 10.03
N THR A 46 9.78 -7.04 11.00
CA THR A 46 10.05 -6.57 12.34
C THR A 46 11.25 -7.36 12.85
N GLU A 47 12.46 -6.78 12.75
CA GLU A 47 13.52 -7.15 13.67
C GLU A 47 12.91 -7.00 15.04
N LYS A 48 12.73 -8.13 15.72
CA LYS A 48 12.28 -8.16 17.11
C LYS A 48 13.18 -7.19 17.83
N ARG A 49 12.63 -6.04 18.25
CA ARG A 49 13.28 -5.11 19.15
C ARG A 49 13.54 -5.90 20.43
N THR A 50 14.72 -6.50 20.49
CA THR A 50 15.18 -7.23 21.66
C THR A 50 15.76 -6.15 22.58
N PRO A 51 15.37 -6.11 23.87
CA PRO A 51 15.78 -5.06 24.79
C PRO A 51 17.29 -4.86 24.84
#